data_AF-A0A7J4VE08-F1
#
_entry.id   AF-A0A7J4VE08-F1
#
_cell.length_a   1.000
_cell.length_b   1.000
_cell.length_c   1.000
_cell.angle_alpha   90.00
_cell.angle_beta   90.00
_cell.angle_gamma   90.00
#
_symmetry.space_group_name_H-M   'P 1'
#
loop_
_entity.id
_entity.type
_entity.pdbx_description
1 polymer ?
#
loop_
_entity_poly.entity_id
_entity_poly.type
_entity_poly.pdbx_seq_one_letter_code
_entity_poly.pdbx_strand_id
1 'polypeptide(L)' 'FGSQFFDPKNKEPETFISKQDFMEFIESRAKVYGFRIGKSYGEAFFTEEHIELDLVHRLKHH' A
#
# COMPACT_ATOMS: atom_id res chain seq x y z
N PHE A 1 -14.48 17.91 8.14
CA PHE A 1 -13.56 17.21 7.22
C PHE A 1 -14.25 15.94 6.75
N GLY A 2 -14.37 15.76 5.42
CA GLY A 2 -14.96 14.58 4.79
C GLY A 2 -13.88 13.73 4.09
N SER A 3 -14.24 12.50 3.70
CA SER A 3 -13.36 11.61 2.92
C SER A 3 -13.08 12.18 1.53
N GLN A 4 -11.87 11.96 1.01
CA GLN A 4 -11.53 12.25 -0.40
C GLN A 4 -11.68 11.03 -1.32
N PHE A 5 -12.06 9.85 -0.78
CA PHE A 5 -12.39 8.70 -1.61
C PHE A 5 -13.68 8.92 -2.39
N PHE A 6 -13.92 8.06 -3.40
CA PHE A 6 -15.09 8.13 -4.25
C PHE A 6 -16.40 8.25 -3.45
N ASP A 7 -17.13 9.34 -3.71
CA ASP A 7 -18.48 9.57 -3.22
C ASP A 7 -19.32 10.10 -4.39
N PRO A 8 -20.34 9.35 -4.86
CA PRO A 8 -21.17 9.75 -5.99
C PRO A 8 -22.02 11.00 -5.73
N LYS A 9 -22.11 11.45 -4.47
CA LYS A 9 -22.86 12.67 -4.08
C LYS A 9 -21.94 13.89 -3.93
N ASN A 10 -20.62 13.70 -3.95
CA ASN A 10 -19.67 14.80 -3.81
C ASN A 10 -19.64 15.64 -5.11
N LYS A 11 -19.63 16.96 -4.96
CA LYS A 11 -19.57 17.95 -6.05
C LYS A 11 -18.24 18.71 -6.11
N GLU A 12 -17.31 18.37 -5.21
CA GLU A 12 -15.95 18.90 -5.25
C GLU A 12 -15.22 18.42 -6.52
N PRO A 13 -14.18 19.14 -6.98
CA PRO A 13 -13.39 18.72 -8.13
C PRO A 13 -12.80 17.32 -7.94
N GLU A 14 -12.88 16.48 -8.98
CA GLU A 14 -12.30 15.15 -8.94
C GLU A 14 -10.77 15.22 -8.80
N THR A 15 -10.25 14.47 -7.85
CA THR A 15 -8.82 14.22 -7.66
C THR A 15 -8.51 12.77 -8.03
N PHE A 16 -7.23 12.42 -8.12
CA PHE A 16 -6.84 11.02 -8.40
C PHE A 16 -7.43 10.02 -7.40
N ILE A 17 -7.50 10.39 -6.12
CA ILE A 17 -7.98 9.52 -5.03
C ILE A 17 -9.51 9.48 -4.91
N SER A 18 -10.22 10.42 -5.53
CA SER A 18 -11.69 10.46 -5.51
C SER A 18 -12.33 9.73 -6.70
N LYS A 19 -11.52 9.19 -7.61
CA LYS A 19 -11.99 8.36 -8.72
C LYS A 19 -12.53 7.03 -8.20
N GLN A 20 -13.56 6.52 -8.85
CA GLN A 20 -14.14 5.21 -8.51
C GLN A 20 -13.08 4.10 -8.54
N ASP A 21 -12.25 4.07 -9.59
CA ASP A 21 -11.24 3.03 -9.84
C ASP A 21 -10.00 3.11 -8.91
N PHE A 22 -9.95 4.08 -7.99
CA PHE A 22 -8.79 4.26 -7.12
C PHE A 22 -8.59 3.06 -6.18
N MET A 23 -9.68 2.45 -5.71
CA MET A 23 -9.60 1.30 -4.80
C MET A 23 -9.07 0.04 -5.52
N GLU A 24 -9.51 -0.17 -6.75
CA GLU A 24 -9.02 -1.23 -7.65
C GLU A 24 -7.53 -1.04 -7.96
N PHE A 25 -7.10 0.21 -8.13
CA PHE A 25 -5.68 0.55 -8.29
C PHE A 25 -4.85 0.17 -7.06
N ILE A 26 -5.32 0.50 -5.84
CA ILE A 26 -4.64 0.11 -4.59
C ILE A 26 -4.59 -1.41 -4.45
N GLU A 27 -5.70 -2.10 -4.69
CA GLU A 27 -5.76 -3.57 -4.62
C GLU A 27 -4.79 -4.23 -5.62
N SER A 28 -4.73 -3.70 -6.84
CA SER A 28 -3.83 -4.20 -7.88
C SER A 28 -2.36 -4.06 -7.47
N ARG A 29 -1.96 -2.92 -6.89
CA ARG A 29 -0.60 -2.75 -6.36
C ARG A 29 -0.31 -3.72 -5.22
N ALA A 30 -1.25 -3.89 -4.31
CA ALA A 30 -1.09 -4.81 -3.19
C ALA A 30 -0.90 -6.25 -3.66
N LYS A 31 -1.68 -6.70 -4.67
CA LYS A 31 -1.53 -8.02 -5.30
C LYS A 31 -0.16 -8.18 -5.99
N VAL A 32 0.31 -7.16 -6.71
CA VAL A 32 1.62 -7.19 -7.38
C VAL A 32 2.76 -7.35 -6.37
N TYR A 33 2.74 -6.60 -5.27
CA TYR A 33 3.79 -6.72 -4.24
C TYR A 33 3.65 -8.01 -3.43
N GLY A 34 2.43 -8.45 -3.14
CA GLY A 34 2.17 -9.75 -2.52
C GLY A 34 2.79 -10.89 -3.34
N PHE A 35 2.53 -10.91 -4.65
CA PHE A 35 3.08 -11.90 -5.58
C PHE A 35 4.61 -11.98 -5.49
N ARG A 36 5.30 -10.84 -5.41
CA ARG A 36 6.77 -10.78 -5.31
C ARG A 36 7.35 -11.47 -4.07
N ILE A 37 6.56 -11.61 -3.00
CA ILE A 37 6.97 -12.25 -1.73
C ILE A 37 6.21 -13.55 -1.46
N GLY A 38 5.49 -14.09 -2.46
CA GLY A 38 4.71 -15.32 -2.32
C GLY A 38 3.52 -15.20 -1.36
N LYS A 39 2.90 -14.02 -1.26
CA LYS A 39 1.70 -13.73 -0.46
C LYS A 39 0.58 -13.19 -1.35
N SER A 40 -0.66 -13.19 -0.85
CA SER A 40 -1.81 -12.66 -1.61
C SER A 40 -1.77 -11.14 -1.76
N TYR A 41 -1.22 -10.44 -0.76
CA TYR A 41 -1.13 -8.99 -0.72
C TYR A 41 0.19 -8.58 -0.05
N GLY A 42 0.76 -7.45 -0.46
CA GLY A 42 1.96 -6.86 0.14
C GLY A 42 1.99 -5.34 -0.05
N GLU A 43 2.63 -4.64 0.87
CA GLU A 43 2.84 -3.19 0.81
C GLU A 43 4.34 -2.91 0.67
N ALA A 44 4.71 -2.15 -0.36
CA ALA A 44 6.09 -1.78 -0.57
C ALA A 44 6.41 -0.46 0.12
N PHE A 45 7.48 -0.47 0.90
CA PHE A 45 8.06 0.71 1.53
C PHE A 45 9.34 1.12 0.81
N PHE A 46 9.69 2.40 0.93
CA PHE A 46 10.93 2.96 0.43
C PHE A 46 11.59 3.77 1.55
N THR A 47 12.92 3.70 1.62
CA THR A 47 13.76 4.51 2.50
C THR A 47 15.01 4.91 1.73
N GLU A 48 15.48 6.13 1.95
CA GLU A 48 16.76 6.60 1.42
C GLU A 48 17.95 6.03 2.24
N GLU A 49 17.69 5.68 3.50
CA GLU A 49 18.68 5.13 4.42
C GLU A 49 18.94 3.63 4.18
N HIS A 50 20.13 3.16 4.54
CA HIS A 50 20.47 1.74 4.50
C HIS A 50 19.62 0.95 5.52
N ILE A 51 19.07 -0.18 5.07
CA ILE A 51 18.35 -1.12 5.93
C ILE A 51 19.35 -2.09 6.55
N GLU A 52 19.52 -2.03 7.87
CA GLU A 52 20.27 -3.04 8.63
C GLU A 52 19.36 -4.23 8.99
N LEU A 53 19.84 -5.45 8.77
CA LEU A 53 19.13 -6.68 9.10
C LEU A 53 19.96 -7.54 10.04
N ASP A 54 19.57 -7.60 11.32
CA ASP A 54 20.18 -8.52 12.28
C ASP A 54 19.38 -9.83 12.39
N LEU A 55 19.52 -10.65 11.35
CA LEU A 55 18.81 -11.94 11.27
C LEU A 55 19.35 -12.94 12.30
N VAL A 56 20.65 -12.92 12.58
CA VAL A 56 21.29 -13.91 13.47
C VAL A 56 20.88 -13.68 14.91
N HIS A 57 20.87 -12.44 15.40
CA HIS A 57 20.34 -12.13 16.72
C HIS A 57 18.87 -12.48 16.81
N ARG A 58 18.07 -12.10 15.79
CA ARG A 58 16.64 -12.39 15.77
C ARG A 58 16.33 -13.89 15.85
N LEU A 59 17.07 -14.74 15.14
CA LEU A 59 16.85 -16.20 15.16
C LEU A 59 17.35 -16.88 16.45
N LYS A 60 18.27 -16.27 17.20
CA LYS A 60 18.80 -16.84 18.44
C LYS A 60 17.99 -16.49 19.69
N HIS A 61 17.15 -15.46 19.62
CA HIS A 61 16.39 -14.93 20.76
C HIS A 61 14.87 -15.03 20.58
N HIS A 62 14.42 -15.79 19.59
CA HIS A 62 13.04 -16.28 19.42
C HIS A 62 13.02 -17.81 19.55
#